data_AF-X0WI23-F1
#
_entry.id   AF-X0WI23-F1
#
_cell.length_a   1.000
_cell.length_b   1.000
_cell.length_c   1.000
_cell.angle_alpha   90.00
_cell.angle_beta   90.00
_cell.angle_gamma   90.00
#
_symmetry.space_group_name_H-M   'P 1'
#
loop_
_entity.id
_entity.type
_entity.pdbx_description
1 polymer ?
#
loop_
_entity_poly.entity_id
_entity_poly.type
_entity_poly.pdbx_seq_one_letter_code
_entity_poly.pdbx_strand_id
1 'polypeptide(L)'
;MTDFTNLKKLPYMTKRMFIIENICKKRGVDLQYLFGLFNLYNNRNSGRWFWQKASFTGLLKTAYDNFNKKVESIVKDLKLGDQEKTVAQIEDAAEPLDKLLTSMEIQCEINRDYDSEHVKGFLDDNLRALINDSLKPFKKAS
;
A
#
# COMPACT_ATOMS: atom_id res chain seq x y z
N MET A 1 9.73 -16.09 -10.37
CA MET A 1 8.52 -16.55 -9.65
C MET A 1 8.82 -16.45 -8.16
N THR A 2 8.16 -15.55 -7.43
CA THR A 2 8.47 -15.33 -6.01
C THR A 2 8.16 -16.59 -5.21
N ASP A 3 9.15 -17.15 -4.50
CA ASP A 3 8.96 -18.33 -3.67
C ASP A 3 8.02 -17.99 -2.50
N PHE A 4 6.76 -18.39 -2.63
CA PHE A 4 5.71 -18.19 -1.64
C PHE A 4 6.06 -18.84 -0.30
N THR A 5 6.87 -19.90 -0.30
CA THR A 5 7.37 -20.57 0.91
C THR A 5 8.30 -19.65 1.69
N ASN A 6 9.13 -18.88 1.00
CA ASN A 6 10.00 -17.88 1.62
C ASN A 6 9.18 -16.68 2.10
N LEU A 7 8.18 -16.23 1.33
CA LEU A 7 7.29 -15.15 1.73
C LEU A 7 6.64 -15.41 3.10
N LYS A 8 6.19 -16.65 3.36
CA LYS A 8 5.60 -17.06 4.66
C LYS A 8 6.54 -16.92 5.85
N LYS A 9 7.85 -16.99 5.65
CA LYS A 9 8.86 -16.90 6.73
C LYS A 9 9.32 -15.47 7.02
N LEU A 10 9.01 -14.51 6.13
CA LEU A 10 9.47 -13.13 6.26
C LEU A 10 8.78 -12.36 7.41
N PRO A 11 9.38 -11.26 7.89
CA PRO A 11 8.76 -10.39 8.88
C PRO A 11 7.38 -9.87 8.43
N TYR A 12 6.52 -9.53 9.41
CA TYR A 12 5.16 -9.02 9.14
C TYR A 12 5.17 -7.84 8.17
N MET A 13 6.05 -6.86 8.38
CA MET A 13 6.07 -5.66 7.57
C MET A 13 6.52 -5.93 6.12
N THR A 14 7.47 -6.84 5.93
CA THR A 14 7.88 -7.35 4.60
C THR A 14 6.71 -8.00 3.87
N LYS A 15 5.96 -8.89 4.54
CA LYS A 15 4.77 -9.52 3.95
C LYS A 15 3.72 -8.48 3.57
N ARG A 16 3.42 -7.57 4.49
CA ARG A 16 2.45 -6.51 4.28
C ARG A 16 2.83 -5.63 3.09
N MET A 17 4.08 -5.20 3.01
CA MET A 17 4.56 -4.37 1.90
C MET A 17 4.49 -5.12 0.57
N PHE A 18 4.87 -6.40 0.55
CA PHE A 18 4.73 -7.25 -0.62
C PHE A 18 3.28 -7.35 -1.09
N ILE A 19 2.34 -7.59 -0.18
CA ILE A 19 0.91 -7.66 -0.52
C ILE A 19 0.43 -6.32 -1.09
N ILE A 20 0.72 -5.19 -0.44
CA ILE A 20 0.32 -3.86 -0.92
C ILE A 20 0.92 -3.58 -2.30
N GLU A 21 2.20 -3.88 -2.53
CA GLU A 21 2.86 -3.70 -3.82
C GLU A 21 2.16 -4.49 -4.94
N ASN A 22 1.81 -5.75 -4.67
CA ASN A 22 1.12 -6.60 -5.65
C ASN A 22 -0.31 -6.10 -5.93
N ILE A 23 -1.02 -5.60 -4.93
CA ILE A 23 -2.33 -4.97 -5.14
C ILE A 23 -2.18 -3.69 -5.99
N CYS A 24 -1.15 -2.86 -5.73
CA CYS A 24 -0.87 -1.67 -6.54
C CYS A 24 -0.56 -2.03 -8.00
N LYS A 25 0.25 -3.07 -8.23
CA LYS A 25 0.55 -3.60 -9.57
C LYS A 25 -0.69 -4.04 -10.33
N LYS A 26 -1.69 -4.64 -9.66
CA LYS A 26 -2.98 -5.02 -10.28
C LYS A 26 -3.79 -3.81 -10.78
N ARG A 27 -3.53 -2.61 -10.28
CA ARG A 27 -4.16 -1.36 -10.71
C ARG A 27 -3.24 -0.47 -11.55
N GLY A 28 -2.03 -0.93 -11.89
CA GLY A 28 -1.05 -0.10 -12.61
C GLY A 28 -0.55 1.10 -11.80
N VAL A 29 -0.60 1.01 -10.47
CA VAL A 29 -0.22 2.09 -9.56
C VAL A 29 1.15 1.81 -8.95
N ASP A 30 2.00 2.83 -8.88
CA ASP A 30 3.29 2.75 -8.19
C ASP A 30 3.07 2.75 -6.68
N LEU A 31 3.75 1.85 -5.96
CA LEU A 31 3.73 1.84 -4.51
C LEU A 31 4.19 3.17 -3.91
N GLN A 32 5.23 3.79 -4.49
CA GLN A 32 5.72 5.10 -4.07
C GLN A 32 4.68 6.19 -4.27
N TYR A 33 3.83 6.08 -5.30
CA TYR A 33 2.72 7.01 -5.50
C TYR A 33 1.69 6.88 -4.38
N LEU A 34 1.27 5.66 -4.03
CA LEU A 34 0.35 5.44 -2.91
C LEU A 34 0.88 6.03 -1.59
N PHE A 35 2.15 5.76 -1.26
CA PHE A 35 2.76 6.31 -0.04
C PHE A 35 3.01 7.82 -0.14
N GLY A 36 3.29 8.34 -1.34
CA GLY A 36 3.35 9.77 -1.63
C GLY A 36 2.03 10.48 -1.35
N LEU A 37 0.89 9.89 -1.75
CA LEU A 37 -0.45 10.41 -1.42
C LEU A 37 -0.69 10.48 0.09
N PHE A 38 -0.27 9.45 0.85
CA PHE A 38 -0.38 9.48 2.32
C PHE A 38 0.41 10.65 2.91
N ASN A 39 1.63 10.90 2.42
CA ASN A 39 2.44 12.01 2.89
C ASN A 39 1.90 13.37 2.46
N LEU A 40 1.45 13.50 1.21
CA LEU A 40 0.81 14.71 0.72
C LEU A 40 -0.42 15.06 1.55
N TYR A 41 -1.27 14.07 1.84
CA TYR A 41 -2.43 14.26 2.70
C TYR A 41 -2.02 14.74 4.10
N ASN A 42 -1.00 14.13 4.71
CA ASN A 42 -0.50 14.54 6.02
C ASN A 42 0.02 15.99 6.02
N ASN A 43 0.76 16.37 4.96
CA ASN A 43 1.29 17.71 4.79
C ASN A 43 0.16 18.75 4.66
N ARG A 44 -0.90 18.46 3.90
CA ARG A 44 -2.05 19.36 3.75
C ARG A 44 -2.87 19.49 5.03
N ASN A 45 -2.97 18.43 5.83
CA ASN A 45 -3.86 18.38 7.00
C ASN A 45 -3.15 18.66 8.34
N SER A 46 -1.90 19.14 8.32
CA SER A 46 -1.12 19.50 9.52
C SER A 46 -1.18 18.43 10.63
N GLY A 47 -1.19 17.16 10.24
CA GLY A 47 -1.44 16.02 11.13
C GLY A 47 -0.20 15.14 11.30
N ARG A 48 0.09 14.72 12.54
CA ARG A 48 1.16 13.78 12.87
C ARG A 48 1.03 12.50 12.03
N TRP A 49 2.16 12.03 11.49
CA TRP A 49 2.39 10.79 10.73
C TRP A 49 1.21 9.79 10.65
N PHE A 50 0.83 9.43 9.43
CA PHE A 50 -0.24 8.46 9.09
C PHE A 50 -0.17 7.12 9.84
N TRP A 51 1.03 6.64 10.15
CA TRP A 51 1.21 5.42 10.95
C TRP A 51 1.02 5.61 12.46
N GLN A 52 1.01 6.86 12.95
CA GLN A 52 0.96 7.18 14.38
C GLN A 52 -0.30 7.90 14.83
N LYS A 53 -0.94 8.79 14.04
CA LYS A 53 -2.21 9.47 14.43
C LYS A 53 -2.86 10.43 13.40
N ALA A 54 -2.57 10.39 12.10
CA ALA A 54 -3.42 11.10 11.13
C ALA A 54 -4.70 10.29 10.90
N SER A 55 -5.73 10.58 11.70
CA SER A 55 -7.04 9.99 11.55
C SER A 55 -7.68 10.55 10.29
N PHE A 56 -7.60 9.83 9.18
CA PHE A 56 -8.55 10.02 8.09
C PHE A 56 -9.96 10.14 8.67
N THR A 57 -10.79 10.99 8.08
CA THR A 57 -12.17 11.20 8.50
C THR A 57 -13.13 10.87 7.36
N GLY A 58 -14.41 10.71 7.68
CA GLY A 58 -15.47 10.47 6.69
C GLY A 58 -15.19 9.29 5.75
N LEU A 59 -15.49 9.49 4.46
CA LEU A 59 -15.38 8.46 3.43
C LEU A 59 -13.94 7.97 3.23
N LEU A 60 -12.96 8.86 3.36
CA LEU A 60 -11.55 8.50 3.22
C LEU A 60 -11.12 7.53 4.34
N LYS A 61 -11.62 7.74 5.57
CA LYS A 61 -11.39 6.81 6.67
C LYS A 61 -11.95 5.43 6.37
N THR A 62 -13.19 5.37 5.91
CA THR A 62 -13.86 4.11 5.58
C THR A 62 -13.11 3.38 4.47
N ALA A 63 -12.68 4.09 3.42
CA ALA A 63 -11.89 3.51 2.34
C ALA A 63 -10.56 2.94 2.85
N TYR A 64 -9.85 3.70 3.68
CA TYR A 64 -8.60 3.24 4.30
C TYR A 64 -8.79 2.03 5.22
N ASP A 65 -9.75 2.09 6.15
CA ASP A 65 -10.00 1.00 7.09
C ASP A 65 -10.36 -0.29 6.34
N ASN A 66 -11.17 -0.20 5.29
CA ASN A 66 -11.54 -1.35 4.45
C ASN A 66 -10.33 -1.94 3.72
N PHE A 67 -9.51 -1.09 3.10
CA PHE A 67 -8.28 -1.52 2.45
C PHE A 67 -7.30 -2.15 3.47
N ASN A 68 -7.07 -1.49 4.60
CA ASN A 68 -6.20 -1.97 5.67
C ASN A 68 -6.67 -3.32 6.19
N LYS A 69 -7.96 -3.47 6.49
CA LYS A 69 -8.56 -4.73 6.96
C LYS A 69 -8.36 -5.86 5.94
N LYS A 70 -8.50 -5.58 4.65
CA LYS A 70 -8.25 -6.56 3.59
C LYS A 70 -6.78 -6.98 3.54
N VAL A 71 -5.85 -6.03 3.56
CA VAL A 71 -4.40 -6.32 3.61
C VAL A 71 -4.05 -7.16 4.85
N GLU A 72 -4.57 -6.79 6.02
CA GLU A 72 -4.35 -7.55 7.26
C GLU A 72 -4.90 -8.97 7.17
N SER A 73 -6.08 -9.15 6.58
CA SER A 73 -6.67 -10.46 6.36
C SER A 73 -5.79 -11.32 5.46
N ILE A 74 -5.27 -10.76 4.36
CA ILE A 74 -4.38 -11.47 3.44
C ILE A 74 -3.08 -11.88 4.14
N VAL A 75 -2.46 -10.97 4.90
CA VAL A 75 -1.21 -11.28 5.61
C VAL A 75 -1.41 -12.35 6.70
N LYS A 76 -2.57 -12.36 7.36
CA LYS A 76 -2.94 -13.42 8.32
C LYS A 76 -3.14 -14.76 7.61
N ASP A 77 -3.92 -14.76 6.53
CA ASP A 77 -4.23 -15.95 5.75
C ASP A 77 -2.99 -16.53 5.07
N LEU A 78 -2.05 -15.70 4.65
CA LEU A 78 -0.78 -16.11 4.03
C LEU A 78 -0.01 -17.12 4.89
N LYS A 79 -0.13 -17.08 6.24
CA LYS A 79 0.52 -18.06 7.12
C LYS A 79 0.01 -19.48 6.89
N LEU A 80 -1.26 -19.64 6.50
CA LEU A 80 -1.98 -20.91 6.42
C LEU A 80 -2.39 -21.28 4.99
N GLY A 81 -2.51 -20.30 4.09
CA GLY A 81 -3.06 -20.46 2.75
C GLY A 81 -2.05 -20.95 1.73
N ASP A 82 -2.56 -21.49 0.63
CA ASP A 82 -1.77 -21.73 -0.58
C ASP A 82 -1.66 -20.46 -1.43
N GLN A 83 -0.79 -20.51 -2.43
CA GLN A 83 -0.47 -19.41 -3.33
C GLN A 83 -1.68 -18.90 -4.13
N GLU A 84 -2.50 -19.79 -4.69
CA GLU A 84 -3.68 -19.46 -5.50
C GLU A 84 -4.69 -18.64 -4.69
N LYS A 85 -4.98 -19.10 -3.46
CA LYS A 85 -5.86 -18.35 -2.55
C LYS A 85 -5.31 -16.94 -2.30
N THR A 86 -4.00 -16.81 -2.07
CA THR A 86 -3.41 -15.48 -1.80
C THR A 86 -3.50 -14.57 -3.04
N VAL A 87 -3.26 -15.11 -4.23
CA VAL A 87 -3.38 -14.35 -5.49
C VAL A 87 -4.81 -13.87 -5.70
N ALA A 88 -5.82 -14.72 -5.50
CA ALA A 88 -7.22 -14.32 -5.60
C ALA A 88 -7.55 -13.20 -4.59
N GLN A 89 -7.08 -13.30 -3.35
CA GLN A 89 -7.32 -12.25 -2.36
C GLN A 89 -6.62 -10.93 -2.69
N ILE A 90 -5.44 -10.97 -3.33
CA ILE A 90 -4.76 -9.77 -3.84
C ILE A 90 -5.59 -9.10 -4.93
N GLU A 91 -6.18 -9.88 -5.84
CA GLU A 91 -7.06 -9.37 -6.89
C GLU A 91 -8.31 -8.73 -6.30
N ASP A 92 -8.97 -9.39 -5.35
CA ASP A 92 -10.14 -8.85 -4.64
C ASP A 92 -9.82 -7.55 -3.88
N ALA A 93 -8.59 -7.39 -3.39
CA ALA A 93 -8.16 -6.19 -2.67
C ALA A 93 -7.90 -4.98 -3.59
N ALA A 94 -7.90 -5.18 -4.91
CA ALA A 94 -7.69 -4.10 -5.87
C ALA A 94 -8.86 -3.11 -5.91
N GLU A 95 -10.10 -3.52 -5.65
CA GLU A 95 -11.26 -2.61 -5.56
C GLU A 95 -11.19 -1.71 -4.30
N PRO A 96 -10.95 -2.24 -3.08
CA PRO A 96 -10.69 -1.40 -1.91
C PRO A 96 -9.54 -0.40 -2.11
N LEU A 97 -8.47 -0.79 -2.80
CA LEU A 97 -7.38 0.13 -3.13
C LEU A 97 -7.87 1.27 -4.04
N ASP A 98 -8.63 0.96 -5.08
CA ASP A 98 -9.12 1.96 -6.03
C ASP A 98 -10.02 3.01 -5.37
N LYS A 99 -10.89 2.58 -4.44
CA LYS A 99 -11.71 3.48 -3.62
C LYS A 99 -10.86 4.37 -2.73
N LEU A 100 -9.79 3.84 -2.14
CA LEU A 100 -8.86 4.59 -1.31
C LEU A 100 -8.10 5.63 -2.16
N LEU A 101 -7.54 5.23 -3.30
CA LEU A 101 -6.81 6.11 -4.21
C LEU A 101 -7.69 7.26 -4.69
N THR A 102 -8.87 6.95 -5.21
CA THR A 102 -9.84 7.97 -5.69
C THR A 102 -10.20 8.95 -4.57
N SER A 103 -10.44 8.45 -3.36
CA SER A 103 -10.78 9.30 -2.21
C SER A 103 -9.60 10.22 -1.84
N MET A 104 -8.37 9.72 -1.85
CA MET A 104 -7.18 10.52 -1.56
C MET A 104 -6.92 11.57 -2.64
N GLU A 105 -7.07 11.19 -3.90
CA GLU A 105 -6.87 12.06 -5.05
C GLU A 105 -7.85 13.23 -5.04
N ILE A 106 -9.14 12.97 -4.74
CA ILE A 106 -10.13 14.03 -4.56
C ILE A 106 -9.76 14.95 -3.39
N GLN A 107 -9.40 14.39 -2.23
CA GLN A 107 -9.06 15.18 -1.03
C GLN A 107 -7.77 15.98 -1.19
N CYS A 108 -6.84 15.50 -2.01
CA CYS A 108 -5.58 16.18 -2.31
C CYS A 108 -5.61 16.94 -3.63
N GLU A 109 -6.75 17.02 -4.32
CA GLU A 109 -6.92 17.66 -5.63
C GLU A 109 -5.85 17.22 -6.65
N ILE A 110 -5.57 15.92 -6.66
CA ILE A 110 -4.56 15.29 -7.52
C ILE A 110 -5.24 14.68 -8.73
N ASN A 111 -4.67 14.94 -9.91
CA ASN A 111 -4.95 14.17 -11.10
C ASN A 111 -3.80 13.18 -11.34
N ARG A 112 -4.06 11.89 -11.13
CA ARG A 112 -3.06 10.81 -11.24
C ARG A 112 -2.27 10.83 -12.55
N ASP A 113 -2.92 11.20 -13.66
CA ASP A 113 -2.31 11.17 -14.99
C ASP A 113 -1.26 12.28 -15.19
N TYR A 114 -1.41 13.40 -14.48
CA TYR A 114 -0.52 14.56 -14.62
C TYR A 114 0.41 14.75 -13.42
N ASP A 115 -0.02 14.35 -12.23
CA ASP A 115 0.64 14.69 -10.96
C ASP A 115 1.44 13.52 -10.36
N SER A 116 1.55 12.38 -11.05
CA SER A 116 2.18 11.17 -10.48
C SER A 116 3.58 11.43 -9.91
N GLU A 117 4.45 12.10 -10.68
CA GLU A 117 5.81 12.41 -10.23
C GLU A 117 5.85 13.46 -9.12
N HIS A 118 4.94 14.45 -9.17
CA HIS A 118 4.78 15.42 -8.10
C HIS A 118 4.42 14.73 -6.77
N VAL A 119 3.43 13.82 -6.80
CA VAL A 119 2.98 13.06 -5.64
C VAL A 119 4.10 12.16 -5.09
N LYS A 120 4.84 11.46 -5.96
CA LYS A 120 5.99 10.65 -5.53
C LYS A 120 7.08 11.50 -4.86
N GLY A 121 7.20 12.77 -5.22
CA GLY A 121 8.10 13.74 -4.59
C GLY A 121 7.83 13.97 -3.10
N PHE A 122 6.60 13.70 -2.61
CA PHE A 122 6.26 13.79 -1.19
C PHE A 122 6.65 12.56 -0.37
N LEU A 123 7.10 11.48 -1.02
CA LEU A 123 7.57 10.30 -0.31
C LEU A 123 8.85 10.63 0.46
N ASP A 124 8.74 10.67 1.78
CA ASP A 124 9.87 10.96 2.66
C ASP A 124 10.89 9.81 2.67
N ASP A 125 12.12 10.14 3.07
CA ASP A 125 13.24 9.19 3.05
C ASP A 125 13.03 8.00 3.99
N ASN A 126 12.30 8.19 5.10
CA ASN A 126 12.01 7.12 6.05
C ASN A 126 11.07 6.07 5.45
N LEU A 127 10.01 6.50 4.78
CA LEU A 127 9.08 5.61 4.08
C LEU A 127 9.74 4.98 2.86
N ARG A 128 10.57 5.74 2.12
CA ARG A 128 11.36 5.20 1.01
C ARG A 128 12.30 4.09 1.48
N ALA A 129 13.01 4.31 2.59
CA ALA A 129 13.87 3.30 3.22
C ALA A 129 13.04 2.08 3.67
N LEU A 130 11.91 2.30 4.34
CA LEU A 130 11.01 1.23 4.78
C LEU A 130 10.52 0.37 3.62
N ILE A 131 10.08 0.99 2.51
CA ILE A 131 9.66 0.29 1.29
C ILE A 131 10.82 -0.54 0.73
N ASN A 132 11.99 0.08 0.59
CA ASN A 132 13.16 -0.57 0.03
C ASN A 132 13.63 -1.76 0.87
N ASP A 133 13.73 -1.60 2.19
CA ASP A 133 14.15 -2.65 3.10
C ASP A 133 13.12 -3.78 3.18
N SER A 134 11.83 -3.42 3.19
CA SER A 134 10.74 -4.40 3.21
C SER A 134 10.72 -5.24 1.92
N LEU A 135 11.04 -4.64 0.76
CA LEU A 135 11.00 -5.33 -0.53
C LEU A 135 12.36 -5.91 -0.97
N LYS A 136 13.45 -5.59 -0.27
CA LYS A 136 14.81 -6.08 -0.56
C LYS A 136 14.92 -7.60 -0.77
N PRO A 137 14.22 -8.46 0.00
CA PRO A 137 14.26 -9.91 -0.21
C PRO A 137 13.76 -10.35 -1.61
N PHE A 138 12.92 -9.54 -2.27
CA PHE A 138 12.34 -9.88 -3.56
C PHE A 138 13.09 -9.25 -4.74
N LYS A 139 13.83 -8.16 -4.51
CA LYS A 139 14.63 -7.49 -5.55
C LYS A 139 15.87 -8.29 -5.99
N LYS A 140 16.36 -9.22 -5.16
CA LYS A 140 17.51 -10.09 -5.48
C LYS A 140 17.14 -11.36 -6.26
N ALA A 141 15.86 -11.61 -6.50
CA ALA A 141 15.37 -12.79 -7.23
C ALA A 141 15.06 -12.49 -8.72
N SER A 142 15.60 -11.37 -9.25
CA SER A 142 15.46 -10.92 -10.65
C SER A 142 16.79 -11.05 -11.35
#